data_AF-A0A7W4JA34-F1
#
_entry.id   AF-A0A7W4JA34-F1
#
_cell.length_a   1.000
_cell.length_b   1.000
_cell.length_c   1.000
_cell.angle_alpha   90.00
_cell.angle_beta   90.00
_cell.angle_gamma   90.00
#
_symmetry.space_group_name_H-M   'P 1'
#
loop_
_entity.id
_entity.type
_entity.pdbx_description
1 polymer ?
#
loop_
_entity_poly.entity_id
_entity_poly.type
_entity_poly.pdbx_seq_one_letter_code
_entity_poly.pdbx_strand_id
1 'polypeptide(L)'
;MMMKRRITLLLAVAVTGCAPDNIAHRLTGLDCNAGYIQAGEDWCAPQARPPAPQPYCTQSWNGVDCWSRPDLMPNVAREVAQGPTGLTQDQNANRLNMPVQKVPPTNAYIP
;
A
#
# COMPACT_ATOMS: atom_id res chain seq x y z
N MET A 1 19.84 7.70 43.47
CA MET A 1 19.46 8.81 42.56
C MET A 1 19.08 8.35 41.14
N MET A 2 19.78 7.35 40.56
CA MET A 2 19.48 6.86 39.20
C MET A 2 18.10 6.20 39.03
N MET A 3 17.60 5.48 40.04
CA MET A 3 16.28 4.81 39.97
C MET A 3 15.13 5.81 39.79
N LYS A 4 15.14 6.89 40.59
CA LYS A 4 14.14 7.97 40.49
C LYS A 4 14.18 8.63 39.11
N ARG A 5 15.38 8.90 38.59
CA ARG A 5 15.57 9.49 37.25
C ARG A 5 15.04 8.59 36.13
N ARG A 6 15.22 7.28 36.23
CA ARG A 6 14.66 6.29 35.29
C ARG A 6 13.13 6.24 35.34
N ILE A 7 12.56 6.29 36.54
CA ILE A 7 11.10 6.31 36.75
C ILE A 7 10.50 7.59 36.16
N THR A 8 11.11 8.75 36.39
CA THR A 8 10.63 10.02 35.82
C THR A 8 10.69 10.02 34.29
N LEU A 9 11.73 9.44 33.69
CA LEU A 9 11.86 9.31 32.24
C LEU A 9 10.80 8.37 31.65
N LEU A 10 10.55 7.23 32.30
CA LEU A 10 9.51 6.28 31.89
C LEU A 10 8.11 6.89 31.97
N LEU A 11 7.80 7.59 33.06
CA LEU A 11 6.54 8.31 33.22
C LEU A 11 6.41 9.38 32.14
N ALA A 12 7.42 10.23 31.94
CA ALA A 12 7.38 11.28 30.93
C ALA A 12 7.08 10.73 29.53
N VAL A 13 7.73 9.63 29.13
CA VAL A 13 7.45 8.95 27.86
C VAL A 13 6.02 8.41 27.81
N ALA A 14 5.54 7.78 28.88
CA ALA A 14 4.19 7.22 28.95
C ALA A 14 3.07 8.28 28.89
N VAL A 15 3.29 9.50 29.39
CA VAL A 15 2.26 10.57 29.36
C VAL A 15 2.28 11.40 28.08
N THR A 16 3.28 11.25 27.21
CA THR A 16 3.21 11.93 25.90
C THR A 16 2.07 11.34 25.07
N GLY A 17 1.15 12.19 24.61
CA GLY A 17 -0.07 11.76 23.89
C GLY A 17 0.21 10.94 22.63
N CYS A 18 1.40 11.07 22.04
CA CYS A 18 1.84 10.29 20.87
C CYS A 18 2.58 9.00 21.23
N ALA A 19 2.71 8.65 22.51
CA ALA A 19 3.43 7.44 22.95
C ALA A 19 2.84 6.13 22.39
N PRO A 20 1.53 5.86 22.49
CA PRO A 20 0.98 4.61 21.99
C PRO A 20 1.11 4.48 20.47
N ASP A 21 0.84 5.57 19.74
CA ASP A 21 0.96 5.66 18.29
C ASP A 21 2.40 5.38 17.83
N ASN A 22 3.39 6.04 18.46
CA ASN A 22 4.81 5.84 18.14
C ASN A 22 5.32 4.43 18.51
N ILE A 23 4.88 3.89 19.64
CA ILE A 23 5.24 2.53 20.08
C ILE A 23 4.67 1.52 19.08
N ALA A 24 3.39 1.66 18.72
CA ALA A 24 2.75 0.76 17.76
C ALA A 24 3.35 0.86 16.37
N HIS A 25 3.68 2.07 15.89
CA HIS A 25 4.38 2.25 14.62
C HIS A 25 5.72 1.51 14.61
N ARG A 26 6.50 1.59 15.71
CA ARG A 26 7.78 0.88 15.81
C ARG A 26 7.65 -0.64 15.91
N LEU A 27 6.57 -1.13 16.52
CA LEU A 27 6.33 -2.57 16.69
C LEU A 27 5.74 -3.22 15.44
N THR A 28 4.82 -2.53 14.76
CA THR A 28 4.06 -3.05 13.61
C THR A 28 4.64 -2.64 12.27
N GLY A 29 5.38 -1.53 12.22
CA GLY A 29 5.82 -0.88 10.97
C GLY A 29 4.69 -0.17 10.21
N LEU A 30 3.48 -0.14 10.76
CA LEU A 30 2.31 0.53 10.17
C LEU A 30 2.18 1.95 10.71
N ASP A 31 1.58 2.84 9.94
CA ASP A 31 1.25 4.18 10.44
C ASP A 31 0.03 4.07 11.37
N CYS A 32 0.25 4.22 12.68
CA CYS A 32 -0.81 4.11 13.69
C CYS A 32 -1.08 5.48 14.30
N ASN A 33 -2.33 5.95 14.25
CA ASN A 33 -2.71 7.29 14.68
C ASN A 33 -4.14 7.31 15.22
N ALA A 34 -4.34 7.88 16.40
CA ALA A 34 -5.67 8.03 16.99
C ALA A 34 -6.65 8.86 16.12
N GLY A 35 -6.15 9.66 15.18
CA GLY A 35 -6.95 10.38 14.19
C GLY A 35 -7.73 9.48 13.24
N TYR A 36 -7.22 8.27 12.91
CA TYR A 36 -7.93 7.32 12.06
C TYR A 36 -9.23 6.82 12.70
N ILE A 37 -9.22 6.64 14.02
CA ILE A 37 -10.41 6.25 14.78
C ILE A 37 -11.52 7.29 14.64
N GLN A 38 -11.18 8.59 14.59
CA GLN A 38 -12.15 9.67 14.40
C GLN A 38 -12.74 9.68 12.98
N ALA A 39 -11.98 9.20 12.00
CA ALA A 39 -12.43 9.02 10.62
C ALA A 39 -13.27 7.74 10.43
N GLY A 40 -13.46 6.92 11.47
CA GLY A 40 -14.16 5.63 11.39
C GLY A 40 -13.31 4.51 10.78
N GLU A 41 -11.99 4.71 10.70
CA GLU A 41 -11.02 3.73 10.24
C GLU A 41 -10.39 2.97 11.42
N ASP A 42 -9.71 1.87 11.12
CA ASP A 42 -8.90 1.16 12.10
C ASP A 42 -7.74 2.05 12.60
N TRP A 43 -7.30 1.83 13.84
CA TRP A 43 -6.26 2.65 14.47
C TRP A 43 -4.90 2.64 13.74
N CYS A 44 -4.58 1.57 13.03
CA CYS A 44 -3.38 1.47 12.20
C CYS A 44 -3.76 1.37 10.73
N ALA A 45 -3.09 2.19 9.90
CA ALA A 45 -3.28 2.20 8.47
C ALA A 45 -2.99 0.81 7.86
N PRO A 46 -3.86 0.29 7.00
CA PRO A 46 -3.62 -0.98 6.33
C PRO A 46 -2.39 -0.88 5.41
N GLN A 47 -1.68 -2.00 5.25
CA GLN A 47 -0.54 -2.05 4.35
C GLN A 47 -0.96 -1.65 2.94
N ALA A 48 -0.17 -0.76 2.32
CA ALA A 48 -0.38 -0.36 0.93
C ALA A 48 -0.33 -1.61 0.05
N ARG A 49 -1.46 -1.97 -0.56
CA ARG A 49 -1.52 -3.09 -1.49
C ARG A 49 -0.96 -2.67 -2.86
N PRO A 50 -0.33 -3.59 -3.60
CA PRO A 50 -0.02 -3.36 -5.00
C PRO A 50 -1.31 -2.96 -5.75
N PRO A 51 -1.23 -2.07 -6.75
CA PRO A 51 -2.39 -1.75 -7.58
C PRO A 51 -2.93 -3.02 -8.25
N ALA A 52 -4.25 -3.10 -8.40
CA ALA A 52 -4.88 -4.20 -9.12
C ALA A 52 -4.30 -4.26 -10.55
N PRO A 53 -4.03 -5.46 -11.09
CA PRO A 53 -3.58 -5.59 -12.46
C PRO A 53 -4.65 -5.02 -13.39
N GLN A 54 -4.22 -4.31 -14.43
CA GLN A 54 -5.14 -3.81 -15.44
C GLN A 54 -5.77 -4.98 -16.19
N PRO A 55 -7.07 -4.91 -16.52
CA PRO A 55 -7.73 -5.98 -17.24
C PRO A 55 -7.21 -6.06 -18.68
N TYR A 56 -7.10 -7.28 -19.20
CA TYR A 56 -6.72 -7.51 -20.59
C TYR A 56 -7.93 -7.22 -21.48
N CYS A 57 -7.87 -6.14 -22.26
CA CYS A 57 -9.00 -5.74 -23.10
C CYS A 57 -8.73 -6.02 -24.58
N THR A 58 -9.73 -6.56 -25.28
CA THR A 58 -9.66 -6.93 -26.71
C THR A 58 -10.77 -6.27 -27.52
N GLN A 59 -10.54 -6.05 -28.81
CA GLN A 59 -11.60 -5.62 -29.73
C GLN A 59 -12.48 -6.81 -30.11
N SER A 60 -13.77 -6.72 -29.80
CA SER A 60 -14.80 -7.63 -30.31
C SER A 60 -15.71 -6.92 -31.31
N TRP A 61 -16.66 -7.68 -31.86
CA TRP A 61 -17.66 -7.16 -32.80
C TRP A 61 -18.60 -6.12 -32.19
N ASN A 62 -18.90 -6.24 -30.90
CA ASN A 62 -19.84 -5.35 -30.20
C ASN A 62 -19.14 -4.21 -29.44
N GLY A 63 -17.80 -4.16 -29.44
CA GLY A 63 -17.05 -3.14 -28.74
C GLY A 63 -15.74 -3.66 -28.15
N VAL A 64 -15.35 -3.11 -26.99
CA VAL A 64 -14.17 -3.54 -26.23
C VAL A 64 -14.62 -4.44 -25.10
N ASP A 65 -14.10 -5.67 -25.07
CA ASP A 65 -14.35 -6.63 -24.00
C ASP A 65 -13.10 -6.77 -23.13
N CYS A 66 -13.27 -6.64 -21.81
CA CYS A 66 -12.19 -6.70 -20.83
C CYS A 66 -12.27 -7.98 -19.99
N TRP A 67 -11.16 -8.71 -19.94
CA TRP A 67 -11.08 -10.04 -19.36
C TRP A 67 -10.27 -10.01 -18.07
N SER A 68 -10.79 -10.67 -17.04
CA SER A 68 -10.07 -10.89 -15.78
C SER A 68 -9.09 -12.07 -15.82
N ARG A 69 -9.29 -13.00 -16.79
CA ARG A 69 -8.51 -14.23 -16.96
C ARG A 69 -8.21 -14.49 -18.45
N PRO A 70 -7.29 -13.73 -19.06
CA PRO A 70 -6.94 -13.87 -20.48
C PRO A 70 -6.29 -15.22 -20.80
N ASP A 71 -5.70 -15.89 -19.80
CA ASP A 71 -5.10 -17.22 -19.90
C ASP A 71 -6.10 -18.33 -20.25
N LEU A 72 -7.38 -18.11 -19.96
CA LEU A 72 -8.45 -19.06 -20.27
C LEU A 72 -9.08 -18.81 -21.64
N MET A 73 -8.62 -17.79 -22.38
CA MET A 73 -9.23 -17.41 -23.66
C MET A 73 -8.60 -18.20 -24.81
N PRO A 74 -9.41 -18.90 -25.63
CA PRO A 74 -8.90 -19.55 -26.83
C PRO A 74 -8.45 -18.49 -27.83
N ASN A 75 -7.19 -18.58 -28.28
CA ASN A 75 -6.53 -17.63 -29.19
C ASN A 75 -6.54 -16.19 -28.65
N VAL A 76 -5.59 -15.89 -27.75
CA VAL A 76 -5.44 -14.59 -27.10
C VAL A 76 -5.40 -13.46 -28.16
N ALA A 77 -6.56 -12.84 -28.39
CA ALA A 77 -6.71 -11.77 -29.38
C ALA A 77 -5.96 -10.55 -28.89
N ARG A 78 -5.34 -9.77 -29.79
CA ARG A 78 -4.45 -8.65 -29.44
C ARG A 78 -5.12 -7.65 -28.48
N GLU A 79 -4.36 -7.24 -27.46
CA GLU A 79 -4.76 -6.21 -26.51
C GLU A 79 -4.97 -4.85 -27.21
N VAL A 80 -6.04 -4.16 -26.84
CA VAL A 80 -6.35 -2.80 -27.33
C VAL A 80 -6.04 -1.70 -26.32
N ALA A 81 -5.72 -2.04 -25.08
CA ALA A 81 -5.31 -1.07 -24.07
C ALA A 81 -4.05 -0.33 -24.55
N GLN A 82 -4.07 1.00 -24.42
CA GLN A 82 -2.97 1.87 -24.80
C GLN A 82 -2.35 2.42 -23.52
N GLY A 83 -1.25 1.81 -23.09
CA GLY A 83 -0.50 2.26 -21.91
C GLY A 83 0.17 1.12 -21.15
N PRO A 84 0.96 1.44 -20.11
CA PRO A 84 1.55 0.43 -19.25
C PRO A 84 0.46 -0.27 -18.42
N THR A 85 0.54 -1.60 -18.34
CA THR A 85 -0.40 -2.47 -17.61
C THR A 85 -0.17 -2.46 -16.09
N GLY A 86 0.86 -1.76 -15.63
CA GLY A 86 1.16 -1.55 -14.21
C GLY A 86 2.15 -0.41 -13.99
N LEU A 87 2.35 -0.06 -12.72
CA LEU A 87 3.35 0.93 -12.33
C LEU A 87 4.72 0.27 -12.20
N THR A 88 5.78 0.90 -12.71
CA THR A 88 7.15 0.53 -12.33
C THR A 88 7.35 0.73 -10.82
N GLN A 89 8.39 0.12 -10.25
CA GLN A 89 8.69 0.26 -8.83
C GLN A 89 8.86 1.74 -8.43
N ASP A 90 9.52 2.55 -9.27
CA ASP A 90 9.73 3.98 -9.03
C ASP A 90 8.43 4.78 -9.13
N GLN A 91 7.55 4.43 -10.08
CA GLN A 91 6.24 5.08 -10.20
C GLN A 91 5.35 4.77 -8.97
N ASN A 92 5.42 3.54 -8.45
CA ASN A 92 4.71 3.17 -7.23
C ASN A 92 5.31 3.86 -5.99
N ALA A 93 6.62 4.06 -5.96
CA ALA A 93 7.32 4.82 -4.92
C ALA A 93 6.84 6.28 -4.87
N ASN A 94 6.72 6.93 -6.02
CA ASN A 94 6.18 8.29 -6.13
C ASN A 94 4.70 8.35 -5.71
N ARG A 95 3.87 7.37 -6.12
CA ARG A 95 2.46 7.28 -5.72
C ARG A 95 2.29 7.18 -4.20
N LEU A 96 3.15 6.41 -3.54
CA LEU A 96 3.09 6.16 -2.10
C LEU A 96 3.90 7.17 -1.27
N ASN A 97 4.64 8.07 -1.91
CA ASN A 97 5.60 8.97 -1.26
C ASN A 97 6.58 8.22 -0.33
N MET A 98 7.12 7.11 -0.82
CA MET A 98 8.01 6.21 -0.08
C MET A 98 9.31 5.97 -0.85
N PRO A 99 10.44 5.69 -0.17
CA PRO A 99 11.66 5.26 -0.85
C PRO A 99 11.46 3.89 -1.49
N VAL A 100 12.03 3.70 -2.69
CA VAL A 100 11.88 2.51 -3.56
C VAL A 100 12.08 1.19 -2.80
N GLN A 101 13.00 1.15 -1.82
CA GLN A 101 13.33 -0.05 -1.03
C GLN A 101 12.26 -0.45 -0.02
N LYS A 102 11.35 0.47 0.35
CA LYS A 102 10.26 0.23 1.31
C LYS A 102 8.91 0.04 0.63
N VAL A 103 8.86 0.25 -0.69
CA VAL A 103 7.64 0.20 -1.47
C VAL A 103 7.27 -1.26 -1.75
N PRO A 104 6.01 -1.67 -1.52
CA PRO A 104 5.54 -3.00 -1.90
C PRO A 104 5.81 -3.28 -3.38
N PRO A 105 6.16 -4.54 -3.73
CA PRO A 105 6.42 -4.89 -5.12
C PRO A 105 5.22 -4.59 -6.00
N THR A 106 5.47 -4.12 -7.22
CA THR A 106 4.39 -3.83 -8.17
C THR A 106 3.98 -5.06 -8.97
N ASN A 107 2.73 -5.07 -9.40
CA ASN A 107 2.19 -6.09 -10.30
C ASN A 107 2.49 -5.77 -11.78
N ALA A 108 3.51 -4.96 -12.08
CA ALA A 108 3.83 -4.62 -13.45
C ALA A 108 4.22 -5.89 -14.21
N TYR A 109 3.37 -6.29 -15.15
CA TYR A 109 3.67 -7.33 -16.11
C TYR A 109 4.70 -6.77 -17.09
N ILE A 110 5.92 -7.31 -17.06
CA ILE A 110 6.92 -7.07 -18.09
C ILE A 110 6.74 -8.21 -19.10
N PRO A 111 6.20 -7.95 -20.31
CA PRO A 111 6.02 -8.97 -21.35
C PRO A 111 7.34 -9.59 -21.80
#